data_AF-A0A8J2AM40-F1
#
_entry.id   AF-A0A8J2AM40-F1
#
_cell.length_a   1.000
_cell.length_b   1.000
_cell.length_c   1.000
_cell.angle_alpha   90.00
_cell.angle_beta   90.00
_cell.angle_gamma   90.00
#
_symmetry.space_group_name_H-M   'P 1'
#
loop_
_entity.id
_entity.type
_entity.pdbx_description
1 polymer ?
#
loop_
_entity_poly.entity_id
_entity_poly.type
_entity_poly.pdbx_seq_one_letter_code
_entity_poly.pdbx_strand_id
1 'polypeptide(L)'
;MTEMWEGSLRTSGSAPSLLRSEKGFRVGATHAPLPAYSALSDDSLWHFWANPALQSHHMRSGFLSRDGELVDVDRFRRKMHVVEKELFLAGELDRRRVKDAEVLIRQKKKMREADRCQKIRDREVRAYIQSIRDKRAALHQTQPTGIL
;
A
#
# COMPACT_ATOMS: atom_id res chain seq x y z
N MET A 1 -7.75 -21.15 -66.05
CA MET A 1 -8.31 -19.79 -65.98
C MET A 1 -7.46 -19.04 -64.96
N THR A 2 -6.21 -18.75 -65.33
CA THR A 2 -5.12 -18.51 -64.37
C THR A 2 -4.08 -17.51 -64.90
N GLU A 3 -4.54 -16.43 -65.53
CA GLU A 3 -3.65 -15.38 -66.05
C GLU A 3 -4.36 -14.03 -65.93
N MET A 4 -4.29 -13.34 -64.79
CA MET A 4 -4.79 -11.95 -64.67
C MET A 4 -4.11 -11.11 -63.57
N TRP A 5 -2.86 -11.41 -63.16
CA TRP A 5 -2.19 -10.62 -62.10
C TRP A 5 -0.71 -10.29 -62.32
N GLU A 6 -0.15 -10.47 -63.53
CA GLU A 6 1.25 -10.08 -63.81
C GLU A 6 1.43 -8.58 -64.15
N GLY A 7 0.35 -7.81 -64.26
CA GLY A 7 0.37 -6.45 -64.83
C GLY A 7 0.73 -5.28 -63.91
N SER A 8 1.31 -5.47 -62.71
CA SER A 8 1.51 -4.35 -61.76
C SER A 8 2.93 -4.20 -61.19
N LEU A 9 3.87 -5.06 -61.56
CA LEU A 9 5.26 -4.90 -61.12
C LEU A 9 6.03 -4.07 -62.13
N ARG A 10 6.55 -2.92 -61.70
CA ARG A 10 7.47 -2.12 -62.51
C ARG A 10 8.68 -2.97 -62.87
N THR A 11 9.06 -2.98 -64.14
CA THR A 11 10.31 -3.60 -64.59
C THR A 11 11.50 -2.89 -63.95
N SER A 12 12.59 -3.62 -63.70
CA SER A 12 13.81 -3.06 -63.10
C SER A 12 14.29 -1.85 -63.89
N GLY A 13 14.55 -0.73 -63.21
CA GLY A 13 14.99 0.50 -63.87
C GLY A 13 16.34 0.31 -64.56
N SER A 14 16.40 0.39 -65.89
CA SER A 14 17.65 0.22 -66.66
C SER A 14 18.59 1.43 -66.52
N ALA A 15 18.06 2.60 -66.14
CA ALA A 15 18.84 3.83 -66.04
C ALA A 15 19.90 3.74 -64.92
N PRO A 16 21.17 4.14 -65.17
CA PRO A 16 22.24 4.08 -64.17
C PRO A 16 21.93 4.83 -62.87
N SER A 17 21.17 5.91 -62.94
CA SER A 17 20.71 6.70 -61.78
C SER A 17 19.70 5.93 -60.92
N LEU A 18 18.78 5.18 -61.53
CA LEU A 18 17.80 4.34 -60.83
C LEU A 18 18.49 3.15 -60.17
N LEU A 19 19.40 2.47 -60.87
CA LEU A 19 20.18 1.37 -60.31
C LEU A 19 21.03 1.81 -59.11
N ARG A 20 21.56 3.05 -59.13
CA ARG A 20 22.33 3.60 -58.01
C ARG A 20 21.44 3.87 -56.80
N SER A 21 20.23 4.39 -57.03
CA SER A 21 19.22 4.60 -56.00
C SER A 21 18.71 3.27 -55.43
N GLU A 22 18.49 2.26 -56.27
CA GLU A 22 18.06 0.91 -55.87
C GLU A 22 19.14 0.20 -55.04
N LYS A 23 20.42 0.26 -55.44
CA LYS A 23 21.54 -0.33 -54.68
C LYS A 23 21.76 0.33 -53.31
N GLY A 24 21.38 1.60 -53.16
CA GLY A 24 21.45 2.34 -51.91
C GLY A 24 20.16 2.27 -51.07
N PHE A 25 19.07 1.76 -51.64
CA PHE A 25 17.78 1.70 -50.97
C PHE A 25 17.80 0.64 -49.88
N ARG A 26 17.91 1.09 -48.63
CA ARG A 26 17.84 0.25 -47.43
C ARG A 26 16.68 0.74 -46.57
N VAL A 27 15.62 -0.06 -46.49
CA VAL A 27 14.55 0.13 -45.51
C VAL A 27 14.80 -0.84 -44.36
N GLY A 28 15.42 -0.35 -43.30
CA GLY A 28 15.52 -1.08 -42.04
C GLY A 28 14.27 -0.84 -41.22
N ALA A 29 13.42 -1.84 -41.05
CA ALA A 29 12.34 -1.79 -40.07
C ALA A 29 12.94 -2.13 -38.70
N THR A 30 13.21 -1.11 -37.87
CA THR A 30 13.50 -1.32 -36.45
C THR A 30 12.20 -1.52 -35.70
N HIS A 31 12.16 -2.47 -34.77
CA HIS A 31 11.02 -2.69 -33.90
C HIS A 31 10.88 -1.51 -32.93
N ALA A 32 10.16 -0.47 -33.35
CA ALA A 32 9.82 0.68 -32.53
C ALA A 32 8.36 0.55 -32.06
N PRO A 33 8.05 0.89 -30.80
CA PRO A 33 6.66 0.96 -30.37
C PRO A 33 5.92 1.99 -31.23
N LEU A 34 4.66 1.68 -31.60
CA LEU A 34 3.83 2.63 -32.31
C LEU A 34 3.68 3.90 -31.45
N PRO A 35 3.68 5.09 -32.06
CA PRO A 35 3.35 6.32 -31.34
C PRO A 35 1.99 6.17 -30.68
N ALA A 36 1.93 6.37 -29.36
CA ALA A 36 0.67 6.40 -28.64
C ALA A 36 -0.02 7.73 -28.94
N TYR A 37 -1.17 7.67 -29.61
CA TYR A 37 -1.99 8.85 -29.82
C TYR A 37 -2.71 9.23 -28.53
N SER A 38 -2.63 10.51 -28.16
CA SER A 38 -3.36 11.07 -27.01
C SER A 38 -4.35 12.11 -27.52
N ALA A 39 -5.64 11.78 -27.43
CA ALA A 39 -6.74 12.66 -27.82
C ALA A 39 -6.81 13.94 -26.96
N LEU A 40 -6.20 13.91 -25.77
CA LEU A 40 -6.14 15.05 -24.86
C LEU A 40 -5.15 16.11 -25.35
N SER A 41 -4.05 15.71 -25.98
CA SER A 41 -3.06 16.62 -26.55
C SER A 41 -3.37 17.03 -28.00
N ASP A 42 -4.52 16.62 -28.54
CA ASP A 42 -4.90 16.94 -29.91
C ASP A 42 -5.63 18.28 -29.98
N ASP A 43 -4.96 19.29 -30.57
CA ASP A 43 -5.50 20.62 -30.78
C ASP A 43 -6.78 20.62 -31.63
N SER A 44 -6.94 19.66 -32.54
CA SER A 44 -8.14 19.59 -33.40
C SER A 44 -9.41 19.21 -32.64
N LEU A 45 -9.25 18.60 -31.46
CA LEU A 45 -10.35 18.18 -30.59
C LEU A 45 -10.72 19.23 -29.53
N TRP A 46 -10.14 20.43 -29.58
CA TRP A 46 -10.38 21.46 -28.55
C TRP A 46 -11.87 21.77 -28.33
N HIS A 47 -12.67 21.82 -29.39
CA HIS A 47 -14.11 22.07 -29.32
C HIS A 47 -14.86 20.97 -28.55
N PHE A 48 -14.44 19.72 -28.68
CA PHE A 48 -15.01 18.60 -27.95
C PHE A 48 -14.72 18.74 -26.44
N TRP A 49 -13.48 19.13 -26.11
CA TRP A 49 -13.03 19.36 -24.74
C TRP A 49 -13.53 20.67 -24.11
N ALA A 50 -14.03 21.61 -24.92
CA ALA A 50 -14.63 22.86 -24.44
C ALA A 50 -16.01 22.69 -23.79
N ASN A 51 -16.61 21.49 -23.86
CA ASN A 51 -17.90 21.20 -23.25
C ASN A 51 -17.82 21.25 -21.70
N PRO A 52 -18.59 22.12 -21.01
CA PRO A 52 -18.53 22.26 -19.55
C PRO A 52 -18.80 20.97 -18.77
N ALA A 53 -19.66 20.09 -19.30
CA ALA A 53 -19.98 18.82 -18.66
C ALA A 53 -18.78 17.87 -18.68
N LEU A 54 -18.06 17.82 -19.81
CA LEU A 54 -16.85 17.03 -19.98
C LEU A 54 -15.69 17.60 -19.16
N GLN A 55 -15.54 18.93 -19.12
CA GLN A 55 -14.54 19.59 -18.26
C GLN A 55 -14.78 19.31 -16.78
N SER A 56 -16.03 19.38 -16.33
CA SER A 56 -16.39 19.04 -14.93
C SER A 56 -16.10 17.58 -14.61
N HIS A 57 -16.26 16.68 -15.58
CA HIS A 57 -15.84 15.29 -15.41
C HIS A 57 -14.31 15.16 -15.34
N HIS A 58 -13.57 15.78 -16.26
CA HIS A 58 -12.10 15.72 -16.33
C HIS A 58 -11.41 16.38 -15.13
N MET A 59 -11.97 17.46 -14.60
CA MET A 59 -11.57 18.06 -13.32
C MET A 59 -11.72 17.09 -12.16
N ARG A 60 -12.85 16.36 -12.09
CA ARG A 60 -13.11 15.39 -11.01
C ARG A 60 -12.23 14.15 -11.11
N SER A 61 -11.92 13.70 -12.32
CA SER A 61 -11.02 12.57 -12.56
C SER A 61 -9.54 12.94 -12.50
N GLY A 62 -9.19 14.23 -12.44
CA GLY A 62 -7.82 14.71 -12.27
C GLY A 62 -7.01 14.82 -13.56
N PHE A 63 -7.65 14.76 -14.73
CA PHE A 63 -7.02 15.03 -16.02
C PHE A 63 -6.90 16.52 -16.33
N LEU A 64 -7.61 17.37 -15.58
CA LEU A 64 -7.57 18.82 -15.72
C LEU A 64 -7.18 19.45 -14.38
N SER A 65 -6.23 20.39 -14.41
CA SER A 65 -5.90 21.25 -13.30
C SER A 65 -7.01 22.29 -13.07
N ARG A 66 -7.02 22.92 -11.89
CA ARG A 66 -7.96 24.03 -11.57
C ARG A 66 -7.81 25.20 -12.52
N ASP A 67 -6.62 25.40 -13.06
CA ASP A 67 -6.30 26.45 -14.03
C ASP A 67 -6.68 26.06 -15.47
N GLY A 68 -7.25 24.87 -15.68
CA GLY A 68 -7.67 24.38 -17.00
C GLY A 68 -6.56 23.70 -17.80
N GLU A 69 -5.36 23.52 -17.23
CA GLU A 69 -4.28 22.79 -17.90
C GLU A 69 -4.49 21.28 -17.86
N LEU A 70 -4.13 20.59 -18.95
CA LEU A 70 -4.16 19.14 -19.03
C LEU A 70 -3.03 18.52 -18.22
N VAL A 71 -3.40 17.59 -17.34
CA VAL A 71 -2.45 16.86 -16.51
C VAL A 71 -2.25 15.46 -17.11
N ASP A 72 -1.04 15.20 -17.58
CA ASP A 72 -0.64 13.86 -18.01
C ASP A 72 -0.40 12.97 -16.77
N VAL A 73 -1.42 12.18 -16.42
CA VAL A 73 -1.38 11.25 -15.28
C VAL A 73 -0.35 10.13 -15.51
N ASP A 74 -0.16 9.69 -16.76
CA ASP A 74 0.77 8.61 -17.07
C ASP A 74 2.22 9.04 -16.85
N ARG A 75 2.55 10.30 -17.13
CA ARG A 75 3.86 10.88 -16.78
C ARG A 75 4.16 10.81 -15.28
N PHE A 76 3.14 10.92 -14.43
CA PHE A 76 3.29 10.89 -12.98
C PHE A 76 2.96 9.53 -12.35
N ARG A 77 2.59 8.53 -13.16
CA ARG A 77 2.16 7.20 -12.70
C ARG A 77 3.13 6.55 -11.73
N ARG A 78 4.44 6.66 -11.99
CA ARG A 78 5.48 6.13 -11.10
C ARG A 78 5.50 6.84 -9.75
N LYS A 79 5.32 8.16 -9.72
CA LYS A 79 5.26 8.93 -8.48
C LYS A 79 3.99 8.61 -7.69
N MET A 80 2.85 8.52 -8.38
CA MET A 80 1.58 8.11 -7.76
C MET A 80 1.69 6.72 -7.14
N HIS A 81 2.31 5.77 -7.83
CA HIS A 81 2.53 4.43 -7.29
C HIS A 81 3.36 4.41 -5.99
N VAL A 82 4.39 5.26 -5.90
CA VAL A 82 5.18 5.41 -4.67
C VAL A 82 4.33 5.96 -3.54
N VAL A 83 3.57 7.02 -3.80
CA VAL A 83 2.68 7.64 -2.81
C VAL A 83 1.62 6.66 -2.31
N GLU A 84 0.98 5.92 -3.21
CA GLU A 84 0.00 4.89 -2.85
C GLU A 84 0.60 3.82 -1.94
N LYS A 85 1.82 3.37 -2.26
CA LYS A 85 2.53 2.38 -1.44
C LYS A 85 2.89 2.93 -0.06
N GLU A 86 3.37 4.17 0.01
CA GLU A 86 3.67 4.84 1.29
C GLU A 86 2.42 5.01 2.14
N LEU A 87 1.31 5.41 1.53
CA LEU A 87 0.02 5.56 2.21
C LEU A 87 -0.49 4.23 2.76
N PHE A 88 -0.36 3.16 1.97
CA PHE A 88 -0.72 1.81 2.40
C PHE A 88 0.12 1.36 3.60
N LEU A 89 1.44 1.54 3.54
CA LEU A 89 2.36 1.18 4.62
C LEU A 89 2.09 2.00 5.89
N ALA A 90 1.80 3.30 5.75
CA ALA A 90 1.41 4.15 6.87
C ALA A 90 0.13 3.63 7.55
N GLY A 91 -0.88 3.27 6.74
CA GLY A 91 -2.13 2.68 7.25
C GLY A 91 -1.91 1.33 7.96
N GLU A 92 -1.01 0.49 7.47
CA GLU A 92 -0.64 -0.75 8.17
C GLU A 92 0.08 -0.50 9.49
N LEU A 93 1.01 0.46 9.52
CA LEU A 93 1.73 0.83 10.74
C LEU A 93 0.78 1.35 11.83
N ASP A 94 -0.18 2.19 11.46
CA ASP A 94 -1.15 2.70 12.43
C ASP A 94 -2.07 1.59 12.96
N ARG A 95 -2.51 0.67 12.09
CA ARG A 95 -3.26 -0.52 12.54
C ARG A 95 -2.44 -1.39 13.51
N ARG A 96 -1.13 -1.55 13.26
CA ARG A 96 -0.24 -2.28 14.18
C ARG A 96 -0.08 -1.55 15.51
N ARG A 97 0.14 -0.23 15.49
CA ARG A 97 0.24 0.59 16.72
C ARG A 97 -1.01 0.46 17.60
N VAL A 98 -2.20 0.50 17.01
CA VAL A 98 -3.45 0.33 17.75
C VAL A 98 -3.52 -1.06 18.38
N LYS A 99 -3.22 -2.12 17.62
CA LYS A 99 -3.20 -3.50 18.14
C LYS A 99 -2.18 -3.67 19.27
N ASP A 100 -0.98 -3.15 19.11
CA ASP A 100 0.09 -3.24 20.11
C ASP A 100 -0.28 -2.50 21.39
N ALA A 101 -0.90 -1.32 21.27
CA ALA A 101 -1.42 -0.57 22.40
C ALA A 101 -2.53 -1.35 23.15
N GLU A 102 -3.45 -1.97 22.43
CA GLU A 102 -4.49 -2.83 23.02
C GLU A 102 -3.90 -4.02 23.77
N VAL A 103 -2.91 -4.70 23.19
CA VAL A 103 -2.20 -5.83 23.82
C VAL A 103 -1.51 -5.36 25.10
N LEU A 104 -0.81 -4.23 25.07
CA LEU A 104 -0.14 -3.67 26.24
C LEU A 104 -1.14 -3.35 27.36
N ILE A 105 -2.29 -2.76 27.03
CA ILE A 105 -3.35 -2.46 28.00
C ILE A 105 -3.88 -3.75 28.63
N ARG A 106 -4.15 -4.78 27.82
CA ARG A 106 -4.61 -6.10 28.32
C ARG A 106 -3.59 -6.75 29.24
N GLN A 107 -2.31 -6.73 28.87
CA GLN A 107 -1.22 -7.26 29.70
C GLN A 107 -1.11 -6.51 31.03
N LYS A 108 -1.14 -5.17 31.01
CA LYS A 108 -1.13 -4.36 32.24
C LYS A 108 -2.32 -4.67 33.14
N LYS A 109 -3.52 -4.88 32.58
CA LYS A 109 -4.70 -5.27 33.35
C LYS A 109 -4.52 -6.63 34.02
N LYS A 110 -4.05 -7.64 33.26
CA LYS A 110 -3.78 -8.99 33.77
C LYS A 110 -2.73 -8.97 34.90
N MET A 111 -1.65 -8.21 34.75
CA MET A 111 -0.64 -8.05 35.80
C MET A 111 -1.22 -7.42 37.07
N ARG A 112 -2.02 -6.36 36.93
CA ARG A 112 -2.70 -5.73 38.09
C ARG A 112 -3.65 -6.67 38.80
N GLU A 113 -4.37 -7.51 38.06
CA GLU A 113 -5.26 -8.53 38.62
C GLU A 113 -4.46 -9.61 39.35
N ALA A 114 -3.38 -10.11 38.76
CA ALA A 114 -2.48 -11.08 39.39
C ALA A 114 -1.88 -10.53 40.70
N ASP A 115 -1.37 -9.29 40.70
CA ASP A 115 -0.85 -8.61 41.88
C ASP A 115 -1.91 -8.48 42.98
N ARG A 116 -3.17 -8.18 42.62
CA ARG A 116 -4.28 -8.10 43.58
C ARG A 116 -4.55 -9.45 44.21
N CYS A 117 -4.65 -10.51 43.42
CA CYS A 117 -4.86 -11.88 43.91
C CYS A 117 -3.71 -12.32 44.83
N GLN A 118 -2.47 -12.00 44.47
CA GLN A 118 -1.30 -12.33 45.27
C GLN A 118 -1.31 -11.59 46.62
N LYS A 119 -1.61 -10.29 46.62
CA LYS A 119 -1.76 -9.51 47.87
C LYS A 119 -2.85 -10.05 48.79
N ILE A 120 -3.96 -10.54 48.24
CA ILE A 120 -5.04 -11.17 49.02
C ILE A 120 -4.53 -12.47 49.64
N ARG A 121 -3.94 -13.36 48.84
CA ARG A 121 -3.35 -14.61 49.33
C ARG A 121 -2.30 -14.37 50.42
N ASP A 122 -1.42 -13.40 50.23
CA ASP A 122 -0.38 -13.07 51.22
C ASP A 122 -0.96 -12.56 52.54
N ARG A 123 -2.12 -11.89 52.50
CA ARG A 123 -2.84 -11.45 53.72
C ARG A 123 -3.47 -12.65 54.42
N GLU A 124 -4.12 -13.54 53.67
CA GLU A 124 -4.72 -14.77 54.21
C GLU A 124 -3.67 -15.67 54.87
N VAL A 125 -2.54 -15.88 54.20
CA VAL A 125 -1.41 -16.66 54.74
C VAL A 125 -0.87 -16.02 56.02
N ARG A 126 -0.69 -14.70 56.04
CA ARG A 126 -0.24 -13.98 57.24
C ARG A 126 -1.22 -14.12 58.40
N ALA A 127 -2.52 -13.95 58.14
CA ALA A 127 -3.56 -14.10 59.16
C ALA A 127 -3.59 -15.54 59.70
N TYR A 128 -3.44 -16.54 58.83
CA TYR A 128 -3.37 -17.94 59.23
C TYR A 128 -2.15 -18.23 60.11
N ILE A 129 -0.97 -17.77 59.72
CA ILE A 129 0.26 -17.92 60.52
C ILE A 129 0.10 -17.27 61.89
N GLN A 130 -0.49 -16.07 61.95
CA GLN A 130 -0.76 -15.39 63.21
C GLN A 130 -1.70 -16.22 64.11
N SER A 131 -2.79 -16.76 63.55
CA SER A 131 -3.70 -17.62 64.31
C SER A 131 -3.04 -18.88 64.89
N ILE A 132 -2.06 -19.47 64.19
CA ILE A 132 -1.27 -20.60 64.71
C ILE A 132 -0.38 -20.14 65.85
N ARG A 133 0.29 -18.99 65.72
CA ARG A 133 1.15 -18.43 66.77
C ARG A 133 0.34 -18.15 68.04
N ASP A 134 -0.82 -17.53 67.90
CA ASP A 134 -1.70 -17.20 69.03
C ASP A 134 -2.18 -18.49 69.74
N LYS A 135 -2.58 -19.52 68.99
CA LYS A 135 -2.92 -20.84 69.54
C LYS A 135 -1.76 -21.49 70.29
N ARG A 136 -0.54 -21.42 69.74
CA ARG A 136 0.67 -21.95 70.40
C ARG A 136 1.00 -21.18 71.68
N ALA A 137 0.87 -19.86 71.66
CA ALA A 137 1.08 -19.03 72.85
C ALA A 137 0.08 -19.37 73.96
N ALA A 138 -1.19 -19.60 73.61
CA ALA A 138 -2.21 -20.00 74.57
C ALA A 138 -1.91 -21.38 75.20
N LEU A 139 -1.43 -22.35 74.40
CA LEU A 139 -1.01 -23.67 74.91
C LEU A 139 0.18 -23.60 75.88
N HIS A 140 1.11 -22.66 75.67
CA HIS A 140 2.23 -22.47 76.60
C HIS A 140 1.82 -21.80 77.92
N GLN A 141 0.74 -21.02 77.94
CA GLN A 141 0.22 -20.38 79.16
C GLN A 141 -0.60 -21.35 80.02
N THR A 142 -1.19 -22.40 79.43
CA THR A 142 -2.04 -23.38 80.14
C THR A 142 -1.29 -24.60 80.66
N GLN A 143 0.03 -24.69 80.45
CA GLN A 143 0.88 -25.67 81.12
C GLN A 143 1.37 -25.06 82.44
N PRO A 144 0.73 -25.34 83.60
CA PRO A 144 1.32 -24.95 84.87
C PRO A 144 2.67 -25.66 85.00
N THR A 145 3.71 -24.90 85.32
CA THR A 145 5.02 -25.41 85.74
C THR A 145 4.83 -26.24 87.01
N GLY A 146 4.45 -27.50 86.84
CA GLY A 146 4.30 -28.48 87.90
C GLY A 146 5.62 -29.19 88.13
N ILE A 147 6.48 -28.62 88.97
CA ILE A 147 7.50 -29.36 89.73
C ILE A 147 7.69 -28.64 91.07
N LEU A 148 7.03 -29.14 92.11
CA LEU A 148 7.51 -29.23 93.49
C LEU A 148 6.82 -30.44 94.14
#